data_AF-A0A553NAX6-F1
#
_entry.id   AF-A0A553NAX6-F1
#
_cell.length_a   1.000
_cell.length_b   1.000
_cell.length_c   1.000
_cell.angle_alpha   90.00
_cell.angle_beta   90.00
_cell.angle_gamma   90.00
#
_symmetry.space_group_name_H-M   'P 1'
#
loop_
_entity.id
_entity.type
_entity.pdbx_description
1 polymer ?
#
loop_
_entity_poly.entity_id
_entity_poly.type
_entity_poly.pdbx_seq_one_letter_code
_entity_poly.pdbx_strand_id
1 'polypeptide(L)'
;MSVHGNNPSQNTGEKTFTKSSNSVNESDSEWESDGEELIHVELTGIFQDELKRNPDIQIKFIGIESEHPIVQLGNQVFEGEHSQTLGTSVIFTKKSGTDPTSANLDPVFQRPIGDSLEYLCRSDSKLLCKRVFLNAKS
;
A
#
# COMPACT_ATOMS: atom_id res chain seq x y z
N MET A 1 -19.40 -62.79 -16.45
CA MET A 1 -18.09 -63.08 -17.06
C MET A 1 -17.76 -61.94 -18.01
N SER A 2 -16.81 -61.10 -17.60
CA SER A 2 -16.26 -59.99 -18.38
C SER A 2 -15.24 -60.51 -19.40
N VAL A 3 -15.17 -59.88 -20.57
CA VAL A 3 -13.99 -59.95 -21.45
C VAL A 3 -13.82 -58.63 -22.20
N HIS A 4 -12.67 -57.98 -21.91
CA HIS A 4 -11.71 -57.28 -22.78
C HIS A 4 -12.21 -56.15 -23.73
N GLY A 5 -11.51 -55.01 -23.89
CA GLY A 5 -10.12 -54.72 -23.55
C GLY A 5 -9.70 -53.27 -23.89
N ASN A 6 -8.38 -53.09 -23.81
CA ASN A 6 -7.58 -51.85 -23.72
C ASN A 6 -7.68 -50.83 -24.87
N ASN A 7 -7.60 -49.55 -24.46
CA ASN A 7 -6.88 -48.34 -24.94
C ASN A 7 -6.20 -48.34 -26.34
N PRO A 8 -6.09 -47.16 -27.01
CA PRO A 8 -4.90 -46.34 -26.77
C PRO A 8 -5.07 -44.81 -26.78
N SER A 9 -4.09 -44.17 -26.16
CA SER A 9 -3.80 -42.75 -26.08
C SER A 9 -3.63 -42.04 -27.44
N GLN A 10 -4.09 -40.79 -27.51
CA GLN A 10 -3.39 -39.75 -28.27
C GLN A 10 -3.27 -38.47 -27.44
N ASN A 11 -2.02 -38.03 -27.30
CA ASN A 11 -1.58 -36.77 -26.72
C ASN A 11 -1.38 -35.79 -27.88
N THR A 12 -2.08 -34.66 -27.87
CA THR A 12 -1.65 -33.44 -28.58
C THR A 12 -2.09 -32.25 -27.76
N GLY A 13 -1.12 -31.57 -27.15
CA GLY A 13 -1.36 -30.34 -26.42
C GLY A 13 -1.61 -29.16 -27.36
N GLU A 14 -2.54 -28.29 -26.98
CA GLU A 14 -2.56 -26.88 -27.35
C GLU A 14 -3.04 -26.07 -26.13
N LYS A 15 -2.20 -25.14 -25.68
CA LYS A 15 -2.56 -24.05 -24.78
C LYS A 15 -3.14 -22.92 -25.63
N THR A 16 -4.35 -22.47 -25.35
CA THR A 16 -4.82 -21.15 -25.81
C THR A 16 -5.84 -20.52 -24.86
N PHE A 17 -5.31 -19.53 -24.14
CA PHE A 17 -5.90 -18.32 -23.55
C PHE A 17 -7.41 -18.06 -23.80
N THR A 18 -8.24 -18.10 -22.76
CA THR A 18 -9.59 -17.51 -22.77
C THR A 18 -9.55 -16.10 -22.19
N LYS A 19 -9.82 -15.12 -23.05
CA LYS A 19 -10.02 -13.71 -22.71
C LYS A 19 -11.53 -13.45 -22.52
N SER A 20 -11.86 -12.86 -21.38
CA SER A 20 -13.02 -11.99 -21.10
C SER A 20 -14.44 -12.56 -21.17
N SER A 21 -15.13 -12.49 -20.03
CA SER A 21 -16.54 -12.09 -19.97
C SER A 21 -16.69 -11.06 -18.85
N ASN A 22 -16.72 -9.78 -19.26
CA ASN A 22 -17.11 -8.66 -18.41
C ASN A 22 -18.62 -8.78 -18.16
N SER A 23 -19.04 -9.17 -16.96
CA SER A 23 -20.42 -8.94 -16.52
C SER A 23 -20.48 -7.55 -15.90
N VAL A 24 -20.86 -6.58 -16.72
CA VAL A 24 -21.24 -5.24 -16.25
C VAL A 24 -22.54 -5.42 -15.48
N ASN A 25 -22.47 -5.38 -14.15
CA ASN A 25 -23.63 -5.07 -13.33
C ASN A 25 -23.68 -3.56 -13.20
N GLU A 26 -24.54 -2.94 -14.03
CA GLU A 26 -25.05 -1.58 -13.82
C GLU A 26 -25.90 -1.61 -12.54
N SER A 27 -25.27 -1.28 -11.41
CA SER A 27 -25.99 -0.80 -10.23
C SER A 27 -25.64 0.66 -10.08
N ASP A 28 -26.51 1.47 -10.67
CA ASP A 28 -26.54 2.93 -10.66
C ASP A 28 -26.76 3.43 -9.22
N SER A 29 -25.66 3.59 -8.49
CA SER A 29 -25.63 4.35 -7.25
C SER A 29 -24.58 5.44 -7.43
N GLU A 30 -24.96 6.47 -8.19
CA GLU A 30 -24.30 7.78 -8.36
C GLU A 30 -24.24 8.55 -7.04
N TRP A 31 -23.57 7.99 -6.05
CA TRP A 31 -22.84 8.78 -5.08
C TRP A 31 -21.39 8.38 -5.25
N GLU A 32 -20.65 9.12 -6.07
CA GLU A 32 -19.19 9.17 -5.93
C GLU A 32 -18.95 9.65 -4.50
N SER A 33 -18.79 8.72 -3.57
CA SER A 33 -18.20 9.05 -2.28
C SER A 33 -16.91 9.77 -2.59
N ASP A 34 -16.70 10.96 -2.02
CA ASP A 34 -15.38 11.58 -1.98
C ASP A 34 -14.40 10.47 -1.57
N GLY A 35 -13.60 10.01 -2.52
CA GLY A 35 -12.77 8.83 -2.34
C GLY A 35 -11.74 9.12 -1.25
N GLU A 36 -11.45 8.14 -0.41
CA GLU A 36 -10.27 8.26 0.45
C GLU A 36 -9.01 8.16 -0.41
N GLU A 37 -8.10 9.13 -0.24
CA GLU A 37 -6.80 9.13 -0.92
C GLU A 37 -5.67 8.95 0.11
N LEU A 38 -4.72 8.06 -0.23
CA LEU A 38 -3.52 7.82 0.55
C LEU A 38 -2.32 8.45 -0.14
N ILE A 39 -1.73 9.47 0.50
CA ILE A 39 -0.58 10.20 -0.04
C ILE A 39 0.70 9.72 0.63
N HIS A 40 1.70 9.37 -0.18
CA HIS A 40 3.05 9.11 0.31
C HIS A 40 3.77 10.44 0.61
N VAL A 41 4.05 10.71 1.87
CA VAL A 41 4.79 11.91 2.31
C VAL A 41 6.24 11.55 2.65
N GLU A 42 7.19 12.23 2.04
CA GLU A 42 8.62 12.08 2.32
C GLU A 42 9.14 13.34 3.01
N LEU A 43 9.52 13.23 4.28
CA LEU A 43 10.05 14.33 5.07
C LEU A 43 11.59 14.30 5.06
N THR A 44 12.22 15.24 4.36
CA THR A 44 13.69 15.34 4.34
C THR A 44 14.22 16.02 5.61
N GLY A 45 15.30 15.47 6.17
CA GLY A 45 15.98 16.06 7.33
C GLY A 45 15.34 15.79 8.70
N ILE A 46 14.37 14.86 8.78
CA ILE A 46 13.85 14.37 10.06
C ILE A 46 14.61 13.12 10.50
N PHE A 47 14.97 13.07 11.79
CA PHE A 47 15.50 11.85 12.39
C PHE A 47 14.33 10.91 12.72
N GLN A 48 14.31 9.70 12.14
CA GLN A 48 13.25 8.70 12.37
C GLN A 48 12.93 8.46 13.86
N ASP A 49 13.91 8.71 14.73
CA ASP A 49 13.77 8.57 16.18
C ASP A 49 12.84 9.62 16.81
N GLU A 50 12.63 10.79 16.19
CA GLU A 50 11.68 11.79 16.71
C GLU A 50 10.23 11.28 16.65
N LEU A 51 9.84 10.66 15.53
CA LEU A 51 8.49 10.07 15.40
C LEU A 51 8.30 8.88 16.34
N LYS A 52 9.34 8.07 16.56
CA LYS A 52 9.27 6.93 17.49
C LYS A 52 9.18 7.37 18.95
N ARG A 53 9.85 8.45 19.32
CA ARG A 53 9.86 8.97 20.71
C ARG A 53 8.57 9.68 21.10
N ASN A 54 7.85 10.24 20.14
CA ASN A 54 6.61 10.96 20.38
C ASN A 54 5.49 10.44 19.48
N PRO A 55 4.83 9.33 19.86
CA PRO A 55 3.75 8.75 19.06
C PRO A 55 2.54 9.69 18.95
N ASP A 56 2.37 10.62 19.89
CA ASP A 56 1.28 11.60 19.92
C ASP A 56 1.66 12.93 19.24
N ILE A 57 2.72 12.94 18.43
CA ILE A 57 3.16 14.14 17.73
C ILE A 57 2.06 14.65 16.80
N GLN A 58 1.65 15.91 17.00
CA GLN A 58 0.63 16.52 16.15
C GLN A 58 1.18 16.77 14.75
N ILE A 59 0.39 16.37 13.76
CA ILE A 59 0.65 16.61 12.35
C ILE A 59 -0.45 17.51 11.81
N LYS A 60 -0.08 18.57 11.09
CA LYS A 60 -1.03 19.46 10.41
C LYS A 60 -0.62 19.65 8.95
N PHE A 61 -1.61 19.62 8.08
CA PHE A 61 -1.46 19.90 6.66
C PHE A 61 -2.24 21.18 6.33
N ILE A 62 -1.63 22.08 5.57
CA ILE A 62 -2.25 23.32 5.12
C ILE A 62 -2.10 23.39 3.61
N GLY A 63 -3.23 23.47 2.90
CA GLY A 63 -3.27 23.60 1.45
C GLY A 63 -2.66 22.40 0.74
N ILE A 64 -3.04 21.16 1.09
CA ILE A 64 -2.47 19.92 0.52
C ILE A 64 -2.55 19.87 -1.02
N GLU A 65 -3.61 20.46 -1.59
CA GLU A 65 -3.83 20.60 -3.03
C GLU A 65 -3.05 21.74 -3.69
N SER A 66 -2.33 22.56 -2.91
CA SER A 66 -1.54 23.65 -3.46
C SER A 66 -0.22 23.15 -4.04
N GLU A 67 0.44 23.99 -4.84
CA GLU A 67 1.78 23.72 -5.37
C GLU A 67 2.83 23.57 -4.25
N HIS A 68 2.65 24.31 -3.15
CA HIS A 68 3.56 24.38 -2.01
C HIS A 68 2.81 24.18 -0.68
N PRO A 69 2.32 22.96 -0.39
CA PRO A 69 1.61 22.69 0.86
C PRO A 69 2.54 22.83 2.05
N ILE A 70 1.99 23.29 3.18
CA ILE A 70 2.74 23.39 4.43
C ILE A 70 2.39 22.20 5.33
N VAL A 71 3.42 21.50 5.80
CA VAL A 71 3.30 20.41 6.76
C VAL A 71 3.96 20.82 8.06
N GLN A 72 3.23 20.74 9.17
CA GLN A 72 3.77 20.98 10.50
C GLN A 72 3.80 19.66 11.28
N LEU A 73 4.98 19.28 11.75
CA LEU A 73 5.20 18.13 12.63
C LEU A 73 5.72 18.64 13.98
N GLY A 74 4.86 18.66 14.99
CA GLY A 74 5.17 19.28 16.28
C GLY A 74 5.54 20.76 16.13
N ASN A 75 6.80 21.11 16.43
CA ASN A 75 7.33 22.47 16.29
C ASN A 75 8.12 22.69 14.98
N GLN A 76 8.21 21.69 14.11
CA GLN A 76 8.94 21.78 12.85
C GLN A 76 7.96 22.05 11.71
N VAL A 77 8.37 22.92 10.78
CA VAL A 77 7.57 23.31 9.62
C VAL A 77 8.30 22.89 8.35
N PHE A 78 7.55 22.36 7.40
CA PHE A 78 8.02 21.89 6.11
C PHE A 78 7.18 22.48 5.00
N GLU A 79 7.83 22.73 3.87
CA GLU A 79 7.19 23.07 2.60
C GLU A 79 7.30 21.86 1.68
N GLY A 80 6.17 21.47 1.10
CA GLY A 80 6.04 20.32 0.21
C GLY A 80 6.10 20.69 -1.27
N GLU A 81 6.38 19.70 -2.10
CA GLU A 81 6.27 19.74 -3.55
C GLU A 81 5.75 18.38 -4.03
N HIS A 82 4.70 18.38 -4.85
CA HIS A 82 4.18 17.17 -5.46
C HIS A 82 5.15 16.67 -6.53
N SER A 83 5.52 15.39 -6.45
CA SER A 83 6.55 14.83 -7.33
C SER A 83 6.20 13.41 -7.76
N GLN A 84 6.48 13.08 -9.02
CA GLN A 84 6.40 11.71 -9.50
C GLN A 84 7.65 10.92 -9.09
N THR A 85 7.44 9.68 -8.68
CA THR A 85 8.50 8.74 -8.37
C THR A 85 8.92 7.98 -9.62
N LEU A 86 10.23 7.77 -9.80
CA LEU A 86 10.74 6.81 -10.79
C LEU A 86 10.52 5.39 -10.25
N GLY A 87 9.30 4.88 -10.37
CA GLY A 87 8.90 3.56 -9.87
C GLY A 87 7.51 3.58 -9.25
N THR A 88 7.29 2.69 -8.28
CA THR A 88 6.03 2.63 -7.53
C THR A 88 6.34 2.32 -6.08
N SER A 89 5.85 3.18 -5.19
CA SER A 89 5.85 2.92 -3.75
C SER A 89 4.72 1.94 -3.45
N VAL A 90 4.99 0.86 -2.71
CA VAL A 90 3.98 -0.11 -2.27
C VAL A 90 4.01 -0.14 -0.74
N ILE A 91 2.90 0.22 -0.12
CA ILE A 91 2.77 0.39 1.32
C ILE A 91 1.99 -0.79 1.89
N PHE A 92 2.47 -1.35 3.00
CA PHE A 92 1.84 -2.43 3.75
C PHE A 92 1.65 -2.03 5.21
N THR A 93 0.54 -2.45 5.80
CA THR A 93 0.29 -2.34 7.23
C THR A 93 0.64 -3.66 7.92
N LYS A 94 1.27 -3.55 9.10
CA LYS A 94 1.55 -4.70 9.95
C LYS A 94 0.28 -5.14 10.68
N LYS A 95 -0.13 -6.39 10.53
CA LYS A 95 -1.23 -7.01 11.27
C LYS A 95 -0.65 -7.89 12.37
N SER A 96 -0.84 -7.44 13.61
CA SER A 96 -0.38 -8.16 14.79
C SER A 96 -1.34 -9.32 15.06
N GLY A 97 -0.85 -10.55 14.97
CA GLY A 97 -1.66 -11.74 15.15
C GLY A 97 -1.03 -12.93 14.45
N THR A 98 -1.05 -14.07 15.13
CA THR A 98 -0.61 -15.35 14.55
C THR A 98 -1.50 -15.64 13.36
N ASP A 99 -0.92 -15.69 12.15
CA ASP A 99 -1.64 -16.13 10.97
C ASP A 99 -2.29 -17.48 11.29
N PRO A 100 -3.60 -17.69 11.04
CA PRO A 100 -4.25 -18.97 11.32
C PRO A 100 -3.59 -20.16 10.59
N THR A 101 -2.84 -19.91 9.50
CA THR A 101 -2.01 -20.94 8.84
C THR A 101 -0.78 -21.34 9.67
N SER A 102 -0.36 -20.48 10.61
CA SER A 102 0.77 -20.73 11.52
C SER A 102 0.44 -21.67 12.67
N ALA A 103 -0.83 -22.05 12.86
CA ALA A 103 -1.24 -22.97 13.93
C ALA A 103 -0.84 -24.43 13.69
N ASN A 104 -0.47 -24.80 12.45
CA ASN A 104 -0.04 -26.15 12.05
C ASN A 104 1.35 -26.15 11.39
N LEU A 105 2.29 -25.38 11.92
CA LEU A 105 3.65 -25.35 11.39
C LEU A 105 4.48 -26.52 11.91
N ASP A 106 5.32 -27.08 11.03
CA ASP A 106 6.32 -28.06 11.43
C ASP A 106 7.39 -27.38 12.30
N PRO A 107 7.56 -27.76 13.58
CA PRO A 107 8.49 -27.10 14.49
C PRO A 107 9.97 -27.24 14.09
N VAL A 108 10.31 -28.17 13.19
CA VAL A 108 11.66 -28.41 12.68
C VAL A 108 11.97 -27.56 11.45
N PHE A 109 10.99 -27.38 10.56
CA PHE A 109 11.20 -26.73 9.26
C PHE A 109 10.55 -25.35 9.12
N GLN A 110 9.66 -24.96 10.03
CA GLN A 110 8.88 -23.74 9.91
C GLN A 110 8.89 -22.94 11.22
N ARG A 111 9.30 -21.66 11.10
CA ARG A 111 9.21 -20.70 12.21
C ARG A 111 7.86 -19.99 12.14
N PRO A 112 7.12 -19.84 13.26
CA PRO A 112 5.91 -19.03 13.29
C PRO A 112 6.25 -17.60 12.88
N ILE A 113 5.58 -17.12 11.84
CA ILE A 113 5.65 -15.73 11.43
C ILE A 113 4.70 -14.97 12.34
N GLY A 114 5.25 -14.24 13.32
CA GLY A 114 4.46 -13.53 14.33
C GLY A 114 3.65 -12.35 13.80
N ASP A 115 4.02 -11.85 12.62
CA ASP A 115 3.46 -10.64 12.03
C ASP A 115 3.12 -10.89 10.56
N SER A 116 1.86 -10.68 10.19
CA SER A 116 1.45 -10.67 8.78
C SER A 116 1.43 -9.24 8.24
N LEU A 117 1.61 -9.11 6.92
CA LEU A 117 1.54 -7.82 6.22
C LEU A 117 0.27 -7.79 5.37
N GLU A 118 -0.45 -6.69 5.44
CA GLU A 118 -1.64 -6.41 4.65
C GLU A 118 -1.34 -5.28 3.67
N TYR A 119 -1.65 -5.48 2.39
CA TYR A 119 -1.47 -4.45 1.38
C TYR A 119 -2.36 -3.25 1.70
N LEU A 120 -1.78 -2.05 1.76
CA LEU A 120 -2.50 -0.82 2.06
C LEU A 120 -2.76 -0.03 0.77
N CYS A 121 -1.69 0.39 0.08
CA CYS A 121 -1.81 1.14 -1.16
C CYS A 121 -0.55 1.07 -2.01
N ARG A 122 -0.66 1.61 -3.23
CA ARG A 122 0.47 1.88 -4.11
C ARG A 122 0.38 3.31 -4.61
N SER A 123 1.51 3.97 -4.77
CA SER A 123 1.59 5.32 -5.31
C SER A 123 2.77 5.45 -6.28
N ASP A 124 2.54 6.09 -7.42
CA ASP A 124 3.59 6.55 -8.33
C ASP A 124 3.96 8.03 -8.08
N SER A 125 3.25 8.70 -7.16
CA SER A 125 3.54 10.07 -6.72
C SER A 125 3.89 10.13 -5.23
N LYS A 126 4.48 11.25 -4.81
CA LYS A 126 4.76 11.57 -3.42
C LYS A 126 4.73 13.08 -3.18
N LEU A 127 4.48 13.46 -1.94
CA LEU A 127 4.72 14.81 -1.45
C LEU A 127 6.11 14.88 -0.82
N LEU A 128 7.05 15.55 -1.49
CA LEU A 128 8.41 15.72 -0.99
C LEU A 128 8.51 17.00 -0.16
N CYS A 129 8.81 16.87 1.11
CA CYS A 129 8.82 17.97 2.07
C CYS A 129 10.24 18.33 2.53
N LYS A 130 10.56 19.63 2.49
CA LYS A 130 11.82 20.19 3.00
C LYS A 130 11.54 21.10 4.19
N ARG A 131 12.39 21.03 5.20
CA ARG A 131 12.25 21.87 6.40
C ARG A 131 12.44 23.34 6.05
N VAL A 132 11.55 24.19 6.56
CA VAL A 132 11.61 25.64 6.41
C VAL A 132 11.59 26.33 7.78
N PHE A 133 12.10 27.56 7.82
CA PHE A 133 12.07 28.40 9.02
C PHE A 133 11.20 29.62 8.76
N LEU A 134 10.19 29.81 9.62
CA LEU A 134 9.27 30.92 9.51
C LEU A 134 9.95 32.20 10.02
N ASN A 135 9.84 33.26 9.23
CA ASN A 135 10.26 34.59 9.63
C ASN A 135 9.03 35.42 10.01
N ALA A 136 9.16 36.29 11.01
CA ALA A 136 8.11 37.24 11.33
C ALA A 136 7.88 38.16 10.13
N LYS A 137 6.61 38.44 9.82
CA LYS A 137 6.28 39.41 8.78
C LYS A 137 6.68 40.81 9.27
N SER A 138 7.50 41.49 8.49
CA SER A 138 7.91 42.89 8.70
C SER A 138 6.81 43.87 8.33
#